data_AF-K1TBA6-F1
#
_entry.id   AF-K1TBA6-F1
#
_cell.length_a   1.000
_cell.length_b   1.000
_cell.length_c   1.000
_cell.angle_alpha   90.00
_cell.angle_beta   90.00
_cell.angle_gamma   90.00
#
_symmetry.space_group_name_H-M   'P 1'
#
loop_
_entity.id
_entity.type
_entity.pdbx_description
1 polymer ?
#
loop_
_entity_poly.entity_id
_entity_poly.type
_entity_poly.pdbx_seq_one_letter_code
_entity_poly.pdbx_strand_id
1 'polypeptide(L)'
;KKKKDLSFILILLSTLIGIAVLFQWAIVNGLYVPVRNQAMWEKLLVKGIMFRFLYVILIAGLAFLFPYKKPDDESKKWFYTSLTLMTATILVVGFSELSNWYNLFVFPVIFVAYTLLIIKTMPYFFRRHVKSDESIFGLSNVESPFYFRFETANGPLTIHKPQQNIYIDGGPGSGKSESWIKGMIYQCAERNYAGFIYDWEGDPTKDNSPILSRIAYGSIEYFRKQGREVPNFAYINFIDMSRTVRVNVLSPKYMSKGNESLFIRNIIMTLMKNLEASWKEKT
;
A
#
# COMPACT_ATOMS: atom_id res chain seq x y z
N LYS A 1 -21.48 -9.71 2.31
CA LYS A 1 -22.48 -10.68 2.86
C LYS A 1 -22.60 -11.90 1.95
N LYS A 2 -23.25 -11.81 0.77
CA LYS A 2 -23.44 -12.92 -0.20
C LYS A 2 -22.20 -13.82 -0.49
N LYS A 3 -21.00 -13.25 -0.67
CA LYS A 3 -19.76 -14.03 -0.91
C LYS A 3 -19.27 -14.82 0.32
N LYS A 4 -19.44 -14.27 1.53
CA LYS A 4 -19.08 -14.97 2.77
C LYS A 4 -20.02 -16.15 2.95
N ASP A 5 -21.32 -15.92 2.77
CA ASP A 5 -22.37 -16.94 2.90
C ASP A 5 -22.15 -18.10 1.90
N LEU A 6 -21.81 -17.79 0.64
CA LEU A 6 -21.46 -18.80 -0.37
C LEU A 6 -20.21 -19.61 -0.01
N SER A 7 -19.18 -18.96 0.53
CA SER A 7 -17.93 -19.63 0.93
C SER A 7 -18.18 -20.60 2.08
N PHE A 8 -18.99 -20.21 3.07
CA PHE A 8 -19.38 -21.08 4.18
C PHE A 8 -20.18 -22.29 3.70
N ILE A 9 -21.14 -22.12 2.78
CA ILE A 9 -21.92 -23.22 2.22
C ILE A 9 -21.01 -24.21 1.48
N LEU A 10 -20.08 -23.71 0.66
CA LEU A 10 -19.16 -24.59 -0.09
C LEU A 10 -18.18 -25.33 0.81
N ILE A 11 -17.68 -24.68 1.87
CA ILE A 11 -16.85 -25.33 2.88
C ILE A 11 -17.63 -26.46 3.55
N LEU A 12 -18.83 -26.18 4.07
CA LEU A 12 -19.67 -27.17 4.72
C LEU A 12 -20.00 -28.35 3.80
N LEU A 13 -20.35 -28.07 2.54
CA LEU A 13 -20.69 -29.11 1.58
C LEU A 13 -19.45 -29.96 1.23
N SER A 14 -18.30 -29.32 1.00
CA SER A 14 -17.04 -30.02 0.70
C SER A 14 -16.56 -30.90 1.85
N THR A 15 -16.75 -30.47 3.11
CA THR A 15 -16.38 -31.27 4.29
C THR A 15 -17.31 -32.45 4.48
N LEU A 16 -18.63 -32.27 4.34
CA LEU A 16 -19.60 -33.36 4.41
C LEU A 16 -19.32 -34.45 3.36
N ILE A 17 -19.00 -34.04 2.13
CA ILE A 17 -18.70 -35.00 1.06
C ILE A 17 -17.31 -35.62 1.24
N GLY A 18 -16.32 -34.87 1.71
CA GLY A 18 -15.02 -35.43 2.09
C GLY A 18 -15.16 -36.50 3.17
N ILE A 19 -15.98 -36.26 4.20
CA ILE A 19 -16.30 -37.25 5.23
C ILE A 19 -16.98 -38.47 4.62
N ALA A 20 -17.93 -38.29 3.70
CA ALA A 20 -18.57 -39.40 3.01
C ALA A 20 -17.56 -40.27 2.23
N VAL A 21 -16.59 -39.66 1.55
CA VAL A 21 -15.50 -40.38 0.86
C VAL A 21 -14.59 -41.11 1.85
N LEU A 22 -14.30 -40.52 3.02
CA LEU A 22 -13.53 -41.18 4.08
C LEU A 22 -14.27 -42.39 4.68
N PHE A 23 -15.58 -42.30 4.87
CA PHE A 23 -16.37 -43.45 5.30
C PHE A 23 -16.39 -44.56 4.24
N GLN A 24 -16.49 -44.21 2.95
CA GLN A 24 -16.35 -45.21 1.89
C GLN A 24 -14.98 -45.89 1.95
N TRP A 25 -13.90 -45.13 2.17
CA TRP A 25 -12.55 -45.67 2.33
C TRP A 25 -12.44 -46.59 3.55
N ALA A 26 -13.01 -46.21 4.69
CA ALA A 26 -12.99 -47.02 5.91
C ALA A 26 -13.77 -48.34 5.74
N ILE A 27 -14.91 -48.31 5.05
CA ILE A 27 -15.72 -49.51 4.80
C ILE A 27 -15.02 -50.45 3.81
N VAL A 28 -14.50 -49.94 2.70
CA VAL A 28 -13.83 -50.75 1.67
C VAL A 28 -12.57 -51.43 2.20
N ASN A 29 -11.86 -50.80 3.14
CA ASN A 29 -10.69 -51.41 3.78
C ASN A 29 -11.03 -52.25 5.03
N GLY A 30 -12.31 -52.43 5.36
CA GLY A 30 -12.73 -53.21 6.54
C GLY A 30 -12.40 -52.56 7.89
N LEU A 31 -12.04 -51.27 7.91
CA LEU A 31 -11.77 -50.50 9.14
C LEU A 31 -13.05 -50.13 9.88
N TYR A 32 -14.19 -50.13 9.18
CA TYR A 32 -15.51 -49.86 9.76
C TYR A 32 -16.56 -50.79 9.15
N VAL A 33 -17.29 -51.50 10.00
CA VAL A 33 -18.41 -52.36 9.59
C VAL A 33 -19.72 -51.72 10.07
N PRO A 34 -20.60 -51.28 9.16
CA PRO A 34 -21.84 -50.62 9.55
C PRO A 34 -22.85 -51.60 10.16
N VAL A 35 -23.09 -51.48 11.47
CA VAL A 35 -24.06 -52.31 12.22
C VAL A 35 -25.49 -51.74 12.14
N ARG A 36 -25.63 -50.42 11.92
CA ARG A 36 -26.93 -49.72 11.85
C ARG A 36 -27.13 -49.07 10.47
N ASN A 37 -28.37 -49.07 9.97
CA ASN A 37 -28.76 -48.46 8.70
C ASN A 37 -27.98 -48.98 7.47
N GLN A 38 -27.80 -50.30 7.35
CA GLN A 38 -27.03 -50.95 6.28
C GLN A 38 -27.43 -50.49 4.86
N ALA A 39 -28.74 -50.36 4.58
CA ALA A 39 -29.24 -49.89 3.29
C ALA A 39 -28.78 -48.46 2.91
N MET A 40 -28.47 -47.60 3.89
CA MET A 40 -27.90 -46.27 3.62
C MET A 40 -26.44 -46.37 3.19
N TRP A 41 -25.66 -47.21 3.87
CA TRP A 41 -24.23 -47.41 3.58
C TRP A 41 -24.01 -48.12 2.24
N GLU A 42 -24.85 -49.08 1.89
CA GLU A 42 -24.84 -49.71 0.56
C GLU A 42 -25.11 -48.68 -0.55
N LYS A 43 -26.11 -47.82 -0.39
CA LYS A 43 -26.38 -46.73 -1.34
C LYS A 43 -25.20 -45.76 -1.45
N LEU A 44 -24.51 -45.49 -0.34
CA LEU A 44 -23.31 -44.66 -0.33
C LEU A 44 -22.16 -45.28 -1.14
N LEU A 45 -21.94 -46.59 -1.01
CA LEU A 45 -20.91 -47.33 -1.74
C LEU A 45 -21.24 -47.45 -3.23
N VAL A 46 -22.48 -47.77 -3.58
CA VAL A 46 -22.95 -47.86 -4.98
C VAL A 46 -22.78 -46.52 -5.69
N LYS A 47 -23.03 -45.40 -5.00
CA LYS A 47 -22.83 -44.05 -5.52
C LYS A 47 -21.42 -43.50 -5.28
N GLY A 48 -20.44 -44.36 -4.99
CA GLY A 48 -19.07 -43.96 -4.63
C GLY A 48 -18.42 -42.96 -5.60
N ILE A 49 -18.50 -43.26 -6.90
CA ILE A 49 -17.95 -42.42 -7.97
C ILE A 49 -18.59 -41.03 -7.97
N MET A 50 -19.91 -40.94 -7.74
CA MET A 50 -20.63 -39.67 -7.71
C MET A 50 -20.13 -38.77 -6.57
N PHE A 51 -19.93 -39.32 -5.37
CA PHE A 51 -19.41 -38.54 -4.23
C PHE A 51 -17.99 -38.04 -4.47
N ARG A 52 -17.11 -38.86 -5.05
CA ARG A 52 -15.73 -38.46 -5.39
C ARG A 52 -15.68 -37.41 -6.50
N PHE A 53 -16.52 -37.56 -7.52
CA PHE A 53 -16.66 -36.55 -8.57
C PHE A 53 -17.17 -35.21 -8.02
N LEU A 54 -18.17 -35.25 -7.15
CA LEU A 54 -18.72 -34.05 -6.53
C LEU A 54 -17.69 -33.39 -5.61
N TYR A 55 -16.87 -34.18 -4.90
CA TYR A 55 -15.75 -33.69 -4.13
C TYR A 55 -14.73 -32.91 -4.98
N VAL A 56 -14.31 -33.48 -6.11
CA VAL A 56 -13.37 -32.85 -7.05
C VAL A 56 -13.87 -31.46 -7.49
N ILE A 57 -15.14 -31.39 -7.91
CA ILE A 57 -15.77 -30.12 -8.34
C ILE A 57 -15.85 -29.11 -7.19
N LEU A 58 -16.29 -29.55 -6.01
CA LEU A 58 -16.46 -28.64 -4.88
C LEU A 58 -15.14 -28.05 -4.41
N ILE A 59 -14.09 -28.85 -4.29
CA ILE A 59 -12.77 -28.36 -3.90
C ILE A 59 -12.21 -27.39 -4.95
N ALA A 60 -12.42 -27.64 -6.25
CA ALA A 60 -12.04 -26.70 -7.29
C ALA A 60 -12.82 -25.38 -7.20
N GLY A 61 -14.14 -25.44 -6.96
CA GLY A 61 -14.98 -24.27 -6.73
C GLY A 61 -14.63 -23.50 -5.46
N LEU A 62 -14.19 -24.20 -4.42
CA LEU A 62 -13.72 -23.63 -3.17
C LEU A 62 -12.38 -22.93 -3.38
N ALA A 63 -11.42 -23.59 -4.03
CA ALA A 63 -10.13 -22.99 -4.40
C ALA A 63 -10.28 -21.74 -5.30
N PHE A 64 -11.37 -21.63 -6.08
CA PHE A 64 -11.69 -20.43 -6.85
C PHE A 64 -12.11 -19.22 -5.98
N LEU A 65 -12.77 -19.46 -4.85
CA LEU A 65 -13.28 -18.40 -3.99
C LEU A 65 -12.21 -17.76 -3.11
N PHE A 66 -11.15 -18.51 -2.78
CA PHE A 66 -10.06 -18.01 -1.95
C PHE A 66 -9.05 -17.21 -2.78
N PRO A 67 -8.57 -16.07 -2.25
CA PRO A 67 -7.53 -15.29 -2.91
C PRO A 67 -6.20 -16.05 -2.89
N TYR A 68 -5.41 -15.94 -3.97
CA TYR A 68 -4.12 -16.60 -4.12
C TYR A 68 -2.98 -15.63 -4.42
N LYS A 69 -1.76 -16.05 -4.08
CA LYS A 69 -0.52 -15.37 -4.47
C LYS A 69 -0.25 -15.63 -5.95
N LYS A 70 0.29 -14.63 -6.67
CA LYS A 70 0.81 -14.82 -8.03
C LYS A 70 1.92 -15.88 -8.01
N PRO A 71 1.88 -16.90 -8.90
CA PRO A 71 2.97 -17.85 -8.99
C PRO A 71 4.24 -17.12 -9.47
N ASP A 72 5.36 -17.41 -8.79
CA ASP A 72 6.65 -16.78 -9.07
C ASP A 72 7.26 -17.27 -10.40
N ASP A 73 6.85 -18.45 -10.89
CA ASP A 73 7.42 -19.12 -12.05
C ASP A 73 6.32 -19.73 -12.95
N GLU A 74 6.12 -19.16 -14.14
CA GLU A 74 5.06 -19.55 -15.07
C GLU A 74 5.37 -20.86 -15.83
N SER A 75 6.64 -21.29 -15.86
CA SER A 75 7.06 -22.53 -16.54
C SER A 75 6.42 -23.78 -15.95
N LYS A 76 6.09 -23.75 -14.65
CA LYS A 76 5.52 -24.88 -13.89
C LYS A 76 4.00 -25.04 -14.08
N LYS A 77 3.35 -24.12 -14.80
CA LYS A 77 1.90 -24.13 -15.03
C LYS A 77 1.39 -25.47 -15.55
N TRP A 78 1.98 -25.97 -16.64
CA TRP A 78 1.53 -27.19 -17.29
C TRP A 78 1.83 -28.44 -16.46
N PHE A 79 2.93 -28.43 -15.70
CA PHE A 79 3.27 -29.49 -14.77
C PHE A 79 2.20 -29.65 -13.67
N TYR A 80 1.86 -28.56 -12.97
CA TYR A 80 0.84 -28.62 -11.91
C TYR A 80 -0.55 -28.95 -12.46
N THR A 81 -0.89 -28.45 -13.64
CA THR A 81 -2.17 -28.73 -14.30
C THR A 81 -2.31 -30.22 -14.63
N SER A 82 -1.30 -30.81 -15.28
CA SER A 82 -1.29 -32.22 -15.63
C SER A 82 -1.37 -33.12 -14.39
N LEU A 83 -0.58 -32.80 -13.37
CA LEU A 83 -0.57 -33.55 -12.11
C LEU A 83 -1.91 -33.46 -11.35
N THR A 84 -2.57 -32.30 -11.39
CA THR A 84 -3.90 -32.10 -10.77
C THR A 84 -4.97 -32.89 -11.51
N LEU A 85 -4.95 -32.90 -12.85
CA LEU A 85 -5.89 -33.68 -13.66
C LEU A 85 -5.69 -35.19 -13.43
N MET A 86 -4.44 -35.66 -13.41
CA MET A 86 -4.14 -37.07 -13.16
C MET A 86 -4.64 -37.51 -11.78
N THR A 87 -4.34 -36.74 -10.73
CA THR A 87 -4.82 -37.04 -9.36
C THR A 87 -6.34 -36.94 -9.26
N ALA A 88 -6.99 -36.02 -9.96
CA ALA A 88 -8.45 -35.94 -10.03
C ALA A 88 -9.07 -37.20 -10.67
N THR A 89 -8.52 -37.66 -11.80
CA THR A 89 -9.02 -38.87 -12.48
C THR A 89 -8.86 -40.10 -11.60
N ILE A 90 -7.68 -40.29 -11.00
CA ILE A 90 -7.43 -41.43 -10.11
C ILE A 90 -8.35 -41.37 -8.89
N LEU A 91 -8.60 -40.17 -8.34
CA LEU A 91 -9.51 -39.99 -7.22
C LEU A 91 -10.97 -40.33 -7.58
N VAL A 92 -11.43 -39.97 -8.78
CA VAL A 92 -12.80 -40.28 -9.23
C VAL A 92 -13.00 -41.78 -9.44
N VAL A 93 -12.05 -42.44 -10.14
CA VAL A 93 -12.03 -43.90 -10.30
C VAL A 93 -12.02 -44.57 -8.91
N GLY A 94 -11.17 -44.05 -8.02
CA GLY A 94 -11.12 -44.38 -6.60
C GLY A 94 -10.57 -45.75 -6.30
N PHE A 95 -11.33 -46.61 -5.63
CA PHE A 95 -10.83 -47.88 -5.08
C PHE A 95 -10.60 -48.93 -6.16
N SER A 96 -9.51 -49.69 -6.03
CA SER A 96 -9.15 -50.80 -6.91
C SER A 96 -9.62 -52.13 -6.33
N GLU A 97 -10.23 -52.98 -7.15
CA GLU A 97 -10.59 -54.35 -6.78
C GLU A 97 -9.37 -55.30 -6.77
N LEU A 98 -8.25 -54.88 -7.37
CA LEU A 98 -7.05 -55.71 -7.56
C LEU A 98 -6.02 -55.55 -6.44
N SER A 99 -6.08 -54.47 -5.65
CA SER A 99 -5.06 -54.19 -4.64
C SER A 99 -5.64 -53.50 -3.40
N ASN A 100 -5.75 -54.26 -2.32
CA ASN A 100 -6.09 -53.72 -0.99
C ASN A 100 -5.02 -52.75 -0.47
N TRP A 101 -3.76 -52.97 -0.84
CA TRP A 101 -2.65 -52.08 -0.44
C TRP A 101 -2.79 -50.68 -1.05
N TYR A 102 -3.20 -50.61 -2.32
CA TYR A 102 -3.51 -49.33 -2.97
C TYR A 102 -4.66 -48.61 -2.24
N ASN A 103 -5.74 -49.32 -1.92
CA ASN A 103 -6.89 -48.73 -1.22
C ASN A 103 -6.53 -48.19 0.16
N LEU A 104 -5.65 -48.89 0.89
CA LEU A 104 -5.30 -48.53 2.26
C LEU A 104 -4.33 -47.35 2.32
N PHE A 105 -3.28 -47.33 1.48
CA PHE A 105 -2.19 -46.36 1.59
C PHE A 105 -2.16 -45.33 0.46
N VAL A 106 -2.38 -45.75 -0.78
CA VAL A 106 -2.21 -44.86 -1.95
C VAL A 106 -3.40 -43.92 -2.11
N PHE A 107 -4.62 -44.43 -1.95
CA PHE A 107 -5.83 -43.62 -2.06
C PHE A 107 -5.85 -42.39 -1.12
N PRO A 108 -5.59 -42.49 0.20
CA PRO A 108 -5.60 -41.32 1.07
C PRO A 108 -4.50 -40.32 0.72
N VAL A 109 -3.34 -40.80 0.25
CA VAL A 109 -2.27 -39.91 -0.25
C VAL A 109 -2.74 -39.14 -1.49
N ILE A 110 -3.42 -39.80 -2.43
CA ILE A 110 -3.98 -39.14 -3.63
C ILE A 110 -5.06 -38.14 -3.24
N PHE A 111 -5.92 -38.47 -2.27
CA PHE A 111 -6.96 -37.58 -1.76
C PHE A 111 -6.37 -36.28 -1.19
N VAL A 112 -5.35 -36.39 -0.32
CA VAL A 112 -4.64 -35.22 0.22
C VAL A 112 -3.86 -34.50 -0.88
N ALA A 113 -3.16 -35.22 -1.76
CA ALA A 113 -2.39 -34.62 -2.85
C ALA A 113 -3.27 -33.77 -3.77
N TYR A 114 -4.44 -34.29 -4.18
CA TYR A 114 -5.39 -33.55 -5.02
C TYR A 114 -5.81 -32.23 -4.36
N THR A 115 -6.18 -32.26 -3.07
CA THR A 115 -6.60 -31.05 -2.34
C THR A 115 -5.52 -29.98 -2.24
N LEU A 116 -4.25 -30.38 -2.12
CA LEU A 116 -3.13 -29.44 -2.09
C LEU A 116 -2.76 -28.94 -3.49
N LEU A 117 -2.82 -29.81 -4.50
CA LEU A 117 -2.44 -29.50 -5.87
C LEU A 117 -3.42 -28.51 -6.51
N ILE A 118 -4.72 -28.69 -6.33
CA ILE A 118 -5.71 -27.77 -6.88
C ILE A 118 -5.53 -26.35 -6.32
N ILE A 119 -5.19 -26.20 -5.03
CA ILE A 119 -4.86 -24.90 -4.42
C ILE A 119 -3.61 -24.28 -5.09
N LYS A 120 -2.63 -25.10 -5.46
CA LYS A 120 -1.41 -24.65 -6.17
C LYS A 120 -1.62 -24.39 -7.66
N THR A 121 -2.60 -25.03 -8.31
CA THR A 121 -2.85 -24.93 -9.76
C THR A 121 -3.76 -23.76 -10.10
N MET A 122 -4.76 -23.46 -9.27
CA MET A 122 -5.73 -22.37 -9.49
C MET A 122 -5.10 -20.98 -9.73
N PRO A 123 -3.97 -20.59 -9.09
CA PRO A 123 -3.31 -19.32 -9.33
C PRO A 123 -2.84 -19.09 -10.77
N TYR A 124 -2.60 -20.15 -11.55
CA TYR A 124 -2.10 -20.04 -12.93
C TYR A 124 -3.18 -19.71 -13.97
N PHE A 125 -4.46 -19.88 -13.63
CA PHE A 125 -5.59 -19.71 -14.57
C PHE A 125 -6.45 -18.48 -14.28
N PHE A 126 -6.40 -17.97 -13.06
CA PHE A 126 -7.27 -16.88 -12.64
C PHE A 126 -6.43 -15.64 -12.25
N ARG A 127 -7.01 -14.44 -12.40
CA ARG A 127 -6.29 -13.15 -12.27
C ARG A 127 -6.48 -12.41 -10.92
N ARG A 128 -7.20 -12.98 -9.95
CA ARG A 128 -7.37 -12.40 -8.61
C ARG A 128 -6.14 -12.69 -7.75
N HIS A 129 -5.06 -12.02 -8.11
CA HIS A 129 -3.84 -12.03 -7.33
C HIS A 129 -4.01 -11.11 -6.13
N VAL A 130 -3.68 -11.62 -4.94
CA VAL A 130 -3.27 -10.75 -3.84
C VAL A 130 -1.97 -10.11 -4.31
N LYS A 131 -2.01 -8.83 -4.69
CA LYS A 131 -0.77 -8.05 -4.73
C LYS A 131 -0.29 -8.01 -3.29
N SER A 132 0.84 -8.64 -3.00
CA SER A 132 1.56 -8.33 -1.79
C SER A 132 1.76 -6.81 -1.81
N ASP A 133 1.35 -6.14 -0.75
CA ASP A 133 1.72 -4.76 -0.55
C ASP A 133 3.23 -4.73 -0.28
N GLU A 134 4.01 -4.84 -1.36
CA GLU A 134 5.38 -4.36 -1.37
C GLU A 134 5.41 -2.88 -0.98
N SER A 135 4.28 -2.16 -0.96
CA SER A 135 4.14 -0.81 -0.42
C SER A 135 4.32 -0.68 1.10
N ILE A 136 4.21 -1.76 1.89
CA ILE A 136 4.35 -1.66 3.36
C ILE A 136 5.81 -1.43 3.77
N PHE A 137 6.77 -1.99 3.02
CA PHE A 137 8.21 -1.84 3.27
C PHE A 137 9.01 -1.38 2.05
N GLY A 138 8.39 -1.34 0.88
CA GLY A 138 9.00 -0.92 -0.37
C GLY A 138 8.92 0.58 -0.51
N LEU A 139 10.08 1.16 -0.85
CA LEU A 139 10.18 2.54 -1.26
C LEU A 139 9.21 2.77 -2.41
N SER A 140 8.35 3.78 -2.29
CA SER A 140 7.51 4.21 -3.41
C SER A 140 8.41 4.51 -4.61
N ASN A 141 8.04 4.04 -5.80
CA ASN A 141 8.74 4.34 -7.06
C ASN A 141 7.96 5.35 -7.90
N VAL A 142 7.07 6.14 -7.28
CA VAL A 142 6.23 7.10 -7.99
C VAL A 142 7.09 8.26 -8.48
N GLU A 143 7.17 8.43 -9.80
CA GLU A 143 7.82 9.60 -10.38
C GLU A 143 6.97 10.85 -10.17
N SER A 144 7.62 11.96 -9.79
CA SER A 144 7.00 13.26 -9.59
C SER A 144 7.86 14.36 -10.19
N PRO A 145 7.27 15.40 -10.80
CA PRO A 145 8.01 16.53 -11.34
C PRO A 145 8.90 17.23 -10.31
N PHE A 146 8.48 17.25 -9.05
CA PHE A 146 9.26 17.82 -7.94
C PHE A 146 9.25 16.85 -6.76
N TYR A 147 10.44 16.59 -6.22
CA TYR A 147 10.69 15.64 -5.14
C TYR A 147 11.89 16.11 -4.32
N PHE A 148 11.99 15.64 -3.08
CA PHE A 148 13.22 15.72 -2.30
C PHE A 148 13.92 14.38 -2.26
N ARG A 149 15.25 14.36 -2.40
CA ARG A 149 16.10 13.18 -2.28
C ARG A 149 17.18 13.44 -1.24
N PHE A 150 17.34 12.49 -0.32
CA PHE A 150 18.34 12.52 0.74
C PHE A 150 19.17 11.25 0.67
N GLU A 151 20.48 11.36 0.80
CA GLU A 151 21.35 10.19 0.85
C GLU A 151 21.38 9.62 2.28
N THR A 152 21.19 8.31 2.42
CA THR A 152 21.24 7.60 3.71
C THR A 152 22.25 6.46 3.65
N ALA A 153 22.60 5.87 4.79
CA ALA A 153 23.55 4.74 4.84
C ALA A 153 23.11 3.53 4.00
N ASN A 154 21.80 3.35 3.80
CA ASN A 154 21.23 2.23 3.04
C ASN A 154 20.71 2.65 1.64
N GLY A 155 21.17 3.81 1.14
CA GLY A 155 20.78 4.35 -0.16
C GLY A 155 19.88 5.59 -0.08
N PRO A 156 19.39 6.09 -1.22
CA PRO A 156 18.64 7.34 -1.28
C PRO A 156 17.22 7.18 -0.73
N LEU A 157 16.82 8.09 0.16
CA LEU A 157 15.45 8.31 0.57
C LEU A 157 14.82 9.40 -0.29
N THR A 158 13.76 9.06 -1.02
CA THR A 158 13.06 10.01 -1.90
C THR A 158 11.66 10.31 -1.38
N ILE A 159 11.37 11.59 -1.15
CA ILE A 159 10.03 12.13 -0.87
C ILE A 159 9.44 12.63 -2.18
N HIS A 160 8.57 11.82 -2.79
CA HIS A 160 8.06 12.07 -4.15
C HIS A 160 7.09 13.23 -4.27
N LYS A 161 6.26 13.50 -3.25
CA LYS A 161 5.22 14.53 -3.31
C LYS A 161 5.27 15.44 -2.08
N PRO A 162 6.32 16.26 -1.93
CA PRO A 162 6.46 17.15 -0.78
C PRO A 162 5.34 18.19 -0.67
N GLN A 163 4.58 18.44 -1.75
CA GLN A 163 3.40 19.30 -1.75
C GLN A 163 2.24 18.76 -0.89
N GLN A 164 2.29 17.48 -0.50
CA GLN A 164 1.33 16.88 0.43
C GLN A 164 1.66 17.14 1.91
N ASN A 165 2.54 18.12 2.16
CA ASN A 165 3.09 18.51 3.44
C ASN A 165 4.01 17.45 4.05
N ILE A 166 4.98 17.95 4.82
CA ILE A 166 5.93 17.13 5.58
C ILE A 166 5.91 17.67 7.00
N TYR A 167 5.76 16.79 7.97
CA TYR A 167 5.87 17.13 9.39
C TYR A 167 7.16 16.52 9.95
N ILE A 168 8.02 17.37 10.51
CA ILE A 168 9.29 16.97 11.12
C ILE A 168 9.24 17.37 12.59
N ASP A 169 9.27 16.39 13.46
CA ASP A 169 9.29 16.58 14.91
C ASP A 169 10.65 16.23 15.51
N GLY A 170 11.00 16.90 16.60
CA GLY A 170 12.23 16.66 17.35
C GLY A 170 12.61 17.83 18.26
N GLY A 171 13.28 17.54 19.36
CA GLY A 171 13.74 18.55 20.32
C GLY A 171 14.87 19.45 19.79
N PRO A 172 15.23 20.52 20.51
CA PRO A 172 16.42 21.32 20.21
C PRO A 172 17.67 20.44 20.10
N GLY A 173 18.55 20.72 19.13
CA GLY A 173 19.77 19.94 18.90
C GLY A 173 19.59 18.58 18.21
N SER A 174 18.35 18.14 17.92
CA SER A 174 18.09 16.84 17.25
C SER A 174 18.50 16.76 15.78
N GLY A 175 19.16 17.79 15.24
CA GLY A 175 19.66 17.80 13.87
C GLY A 175 18.60 18.03 12.77
N LYS A 176 17.38 18.50 13.10
CA LYS A 176 16.32 18.77 12.11
C LYS A 176 16.79 19.69 10.98
N SER A 177 17.39 20.82 11.35
CA SER A 177 17.84 21.83 10.39
C SER A 177 18.94 21.30 9.49
N GLU A 178 19.95 20.63 10.08
CA GLU A 178 21.10 20.08 9.36
C GLU A 178 20.74 18.92 8.43
N SER A 179 19.93 17.98 8.92
CA SER A 179 19.64 16.73 8.21
C SER A 179 18.56 16.89 7.15
N TRP A 180 17.58 17.77 7.38
CA TRP A 180 16.39 17.87 6.54
C TRP A 180 16.25 19.27 5.92
N ILE A 181 16.09 20.31 6.74
CA ILE A 181 15.63 21.62 6.28
C ILE A 181 16.63 22.27 5.30
N LYS A 182 17.93 22.27 5.60
CA LYS A 182 18.95 22.84 4.71
C LYS A 182 18.99 22.11 3.36
N GLY A 183 18.90 20.79 3.38
CA GLY A 183 18.84 19.96 2.17
C GLY A 183 17.59 20.24 1.33
N MET A 184 16.42 20.44 1.97
CA MET A 184 15.19 20.83 1.29
C MET A 184 15.33 22.20 0.63
N ILE A 185 15.87 23.21 1.34
CA ILE A 185 16.09 24.56 0.82
C ILE A 185 17.00 24.52 -0.41
N TYR A 186 18.12 23.78 -0.33
CA TYR A 186 19.06 23.61 -1.44
C TYR A 186 18.37 22.99 -2.67
N GLN A 187 17.58 21.93 -2.46
CA GLN A 187 16.86 21.24 -3.53
C GLN A 187 15.73 22.07 -4.14
N CYS A 188 15.09 22.96 -3.37
CA CYS A 188 14.15 23.94 -3.89
C CYS A 188 14.84 24.93 -4.83
N ALA A 189 16.00 25.47 -4.43
CA ALA A 189 16.79 26.34 -5.31
C ALA A 189 17.24 25.60 -6.57
N GLU A 190 17.67 24.35 -6.44
CA GLU A 190 18.11 23.50 -7.56
C GLU A 190 17.02 23.30 -8.63
N ARG A 191 15.78 23.07 -8.19
CA ARG A 191 14.65 22.67 -9.03
C ARG A 191 13.71 23.83 -9.35
N ASN A 192 14.17 25.07 -9.19
CA ASN A 192 13.38 26.29 -9.40
C ASN A 192 12.02 26.28 -8.68
N TYR A 193 12.00 25.80 -7.42
CA TYR A 193 10.78 25.71 -6.62
C TYR A 193 10.73 26.84 -5.59
N ALA A 194 9.77 27.75 -5.77
CA ALA A 194 9.57 28.89 -4.86
C ALA A 194 8.87 28.47 -3.57
N GLY A 195 9.23 29.13 -2.46
CA GLY A 195 8.62 28.88 -1.15
C GLY A 195 8.84 30.03 -0.18
N PHE A 196 8.19 29.95 0.97
CA PHE A 196 8.37 30.87 2.09
C PHE A 196 9.14 30.16 3.22
N ILE A 197 10.19 30.81 3.72
CA ILE A 197 10.99 30.31 4.84
C ILE A 197 10.75 31.23 6.03
N TYR A 198 10.24 30.66 7.11
CA TYR A 198 10.15 31.35 8.40
C TYR A 198 11.35 30.95 9.25
N ASP A 199 12.22 31.92 9.52
CA ASP A 199 13.53 31.71 10.15
C ASP A 199 13.54 32.37 11.54
N TRP A 200 13.06 31.65 12.54
CA TRP A 200 12.93 32.16 13.91
C TRP A 200 14.28 32.57 14.53
N GLU A 201 15.33 31.82 14.26
CA GLU A 201 16.70 32.07 14.77
C GLU A 201 17.52 33.00 13.85
N GLY A 202 16.91 33.48 12.77
CA GLY A 202 17.53 34.20 11.66
C GLY A 202 17.96 35.63 11.95
N ASP A 203 18.68 35.84 13.06
CA ASP A 203 19.30 37.10 13.44
C ASP A 203 20.66 37.27 12.71
N PRO A 204 20.77 38.19 11.73
CA PRO A 204 22.00 38.42 10.99
C PRO A 204 23.11 39.10 11.81
N THR A 205 22.80 39.61 13.00
CA THR A 205 23.77 40.32 13.87
C THR A 205 24.51 39.38 14.82
N LYS A 206 24.08 38.12 14.93
CA LYS A 206 24.71 37.11 15.78
C LYS A 206 25.75 36.30 15.01
N ASP A 207 26.97 36.27 15.54
CA ASP A 207 28.02 35.42 15.01
C ASP A 207 27.62 33.94 15.06
N ASN A 208 27.89 33.22 13.98
CA ASN A 208 27.56 31.79 13.79
C ASN A 208 26.08 31.39 13.88
N SER A 209 25.13 32.33 13.78
CA SER A 209 23.72 31.93 13.67
C SER A 209 23.50 31.07 12.40
N PRO A 210 22.87 29.88 12.51
CA PRO A 210 22.55 29.04 11.36
C PRO A 210 21.32 29.60 10.63
N ILE A 211 21.51 30.77 10.01
CA ILE A 211 20.44 31.50 9.33
C ILE A 211 19.99 30.69 8.09
N LEU A 212 18.78 30.14 8.14
CA LEU A 212 18.18 29.42 7.00
C LEU A 212 18.08 30.33 5.77
N SER A 213 17.85 31.62 5.99
CA SER A 213 17.84 32.64 4.93
C SER A 213 19.19 32.75 4.20
N ARG A 214 20.32 32.55 4.89
CA ARG A 214 21.66 32.53 4.26
C ARG A 214 21.84 31.29 3.39
N ILE A 215 21.33 30.14 3.83
CA ILE A 215 21.34 28.90 3.04
C ILE A 215 20.49 29.05 1.79
N ALA A 216 19.31 29.66 1.90
CA ALA A 216 18.43 29.94 0.77
C ALA A 216 19.11 30.85 -0.26
N TYR A 217 19.62 32.01 0.19
CA TYR A 217 20.33 32.94 -0.68
C TYR A 217 21.56 32.29 -1.32
N GLY A 218 22.41 31.62 -0.54
CA GLY A 218 23.60 30.95 -1.03
C GLY A 218 23.31 29.86 -2.06
N SER A 219 22.26 29.06 -1.84
CA SER A 219 21.85 28.01 -2.79
C SER A 219 21.35 28.61 -4.11
N ILE A 220 20.57 29.69 -4.04
CA ILE A 220 20.08 30.41 -5.21
C ILE A 220 21.25 31.00 -6.02
N GLU A 221 22.20 31.68 -5.37
CA GLU A 221 23.37 32.25 -6.05
C GLU A 221 24.26 31.16 -6.66
N TYR A 222 24.44 30.04 -5.95
CA TYR A 222 25.22 28.90 -6.42
C TYR A 222 24.68 28.35 -7.76
N PHE A 223 23.37 28.09 -7.85
CA PHE A 223 22.76 27.58 -9.08
C PHE A 223 22.60 28.66 -10.15
N ARG A 224 22.39 29.92 -9.78
CA ARG A 224 22.38 31.04 -10.73
C ARG A 224 23.71 31.17 -11.46
N LYS A 225 24.83 31.04 -10.74
CA LYS A 225 26.18 31.08 -11.33
C LYS A 225 26.43 29.94 -12.32
N GLN A 226 25.68 28.84 -12.22
CA GLN A 226 25.74 27.72 -13.16
C GLN A 226 24.80 27.90 -14.37
N GLY A 227 24.12 29.06 -14.49
CA GLY A 227 23.17 29.32 -15.56
C GLY A 227 21.85 28.58 -15.42
N ARG A 228 21.53 28.03 -14.24
CA ARG A 228 20.23 27.40 -13.98
C ARG A 228 19.17 28.47 -13.69
N GLU A 229 17.94 28.19 -14.08
CA GLU A 229 16.79 28.98 -13.65
C GLU A 229 16.56 28.76 -12.15
N VAL A 230 16.40 29.85 -11.39
CA VAL A 230 16.27 29.81 -9.93
C VAL A 230 15.22 30.81 -9.47
N PRO A 231 14.63 30.61 -8.27
CA PRO A 231 13.66 31.56 -7.74
C PRO A 231 14.30 32.92 -7.44
N ASN A 232 13.48 33.97 -7.52
CA ASN A 232 13.86 35.28 -7.01
C ASN A 232 13.93 35.23 -5.47
N PHE A 233 14.94 35.89 -4.89
CA PHE A 233 15.13 35.95 -3.45
C PHE A 233 14.61 37.28 -2.90
N ALA A 234 13.78 37.22 -1.86
CA ALA A 234 13.34 38.37 -1.09
C ALA A 234 13.52 38.07 0.40
N TYR A 235 14.10 39.02 1.14
CA TYR A 235 14.37 38.89 2.56
C TYR A 235 13.59 39.93 3.33
N ILE A 236 12.91 39.53 4.42
CA ILE A 236 12.18 40.45 5.31
C ILE A 236 12.69 40.20 6.72
N ASN A 237 13.35 41.19 7.30
CA ASN A 237 13.91 41.18 8.65
C ASN A 237 13.66 42.53 9.36
N PHE A 238 13.26 42.47 10.62
CA PHE A 238 12.93 43.66 11.42
C PHE A 238 14.09 44.17 12.29
N ILE A 239 15.19 43.40 12.38
CA ILE A 239 16.43 43.77 13.06
C ILE A 239 17.36 44.52 12.07
N ASP A 240 17.66 43.91 10.93
CA ASP A 240 18.44 44.55 9.86
C ASP A 240 17.53 45.07 8.73
N MET A 241 17.11 46.32 8.89
CA MET A 241 16.27 47.00 7.91
C MET A 241 17.00 47.37 6.61
N SER A 242 18.34 47.30 6.56
CA SER A 242 19.13 47.70 5.38
C SER A 242 19.05 46.69 4.23
N ARG A 243 18.78 45.41 4.56
CA ARG A 243 18.70 44.30 3.60
C ARG A 243 17.27 43.82 3.35
N THR A 244 16.31 44.41 4.04
CA THR A 244 14.90 44.03 3.99
C THR A 244 14.21 44.59 2.75
N VAL A 245 13.59 43.70 1.98
CA VAL A 245 12.66 44.07 0.92
C VAL A 245 11.42 44.69 1.55
N ARG A 246 11.11 45.91 1.14
CA ARG A 246 9.91 46.60 1.59
C ARG A 246 8.69 46.08 0.86
N VAL A 247 7.71 45.60 1.60
CA VAL A 247 6.43 45.14 1.07
C VAL A 247 5.28 45.83 1.80
N ASN A 248 4.33 46.37 1.03
CA ASN A 248 3.06 46.82 1.56
C ASN A 248 2.01 45.73 1.32
N VAL A 249 1.80 44.85 2.30
CA VAL A 249 0.82 43.75 2.23
C VAL A 249 -0.62 44.24 2.03
N LEU A 250 -0.91 45.50 2.36
CA LEU A 250 -2.21 46.14 2.21
C LEU A 250 -2.38 46.81 0.84
N SER A 251 -1.39 46.70 -0.05
CA SER A 251 -1.43 47.38 -1.35
C SER A 251 -2.60 46.86 -2.20
N PRO A 252 -3.42 47.75 -2.80
CA PRO A 252 -4.51 47.36 -3.68
C PRO A 252 -4.07 46.50 -4.88
N LYS A 253 -2.78 46.57 -5.26
CA LYS A 253 -2.22 45.78 -6.36
C LYS A 253 -2.27 44.27 -6.11
N TYR A 254 -2.39 43.85 -4.85
CA TYR A 254 -2.49 42.44 -4.45
C TYR A 254 -3.94 41.97 -4.26
N MET A 255 -4.94 42.86 -4.41
CA MET A 255 -6.36 42.51 -4.23
C MET A 255 -6.97 42.07 -5.57
N SER A 256 -7.63 40.92 -5.59
CA SER A 256 -8.40 40.45 -6.75
C SER A 256 -9.57 41.40 -7.04
N LYS A 257 -9.98 41.56 -8.30
CA LYS A 257 -11.11 42.45 -8.68
C LYS A 257 -12.50 41.83 -8.42
N GLY A 258 -12.67 41.09 -7.33
CA GLY A 258 -13.90 40.36 -6.99
C GLY A 258 -14.53 40.77 -5.66
N ASN A 259 -15.63 40.11 -5.27
CA ASN A 259 -16.34 40.36 -4.01
C ASN A 259 -15.44 40.18 -2.77
N GLU A 260 -14.43 39.30 -2.85
CA GLU A 260 -13.42 39.10 -1.81
C GLU A 260 -12.63 40.38 -1.49
N SER A 261 -12.49 41.29 -2.45
CA SER A 261 -11.78 42.56 -2.24
C SER A 261 -12.47 43.45 -1.22
N LEU A 262 -13.80 43.42 -1.10
CA LEU A 262 -14.53 44.17 -0.10
C LEU A 262 -14.23 43.65 1.30
N PHE A 263 -14.17 42.33 1.46
CA PHE A 263 -13.81 41.68 2.73
C PHE A 263 -12.38 42.02 3.13
N ILE A 264 -11.42 41.88 2.21
CA ILE A 264 -10.02 42.23 2.44
C ILE A 264 -9.90 43.72 2.80
N ARG A 265 -10.57 44.63 2.07
CA ARG A 265 -10.58 46.07 2.36
C ARG A 265 -11.14 46.37 3.75
N ASN A 266 -12.21 45.69 4.16
CA ASN A 266 -12.78 45.86 5.49
C ASN A 266 -11.79 45.43 6.58
N ILE A 267 -11.12 44.28 6.42
CA ILE A 267 -10.08 43.84 7.37
C ILE A 267 -8.96 44.87 7.45
N ILE A 268 -8.49 45.37 6.30
CA ILE A 268 -7.43 46.37 6.23
C ILE A 268 -7.85 47.65 6.95
N MET A 269 -9.05 48.16 6.68
CA MET A 269 -9.58 49.34 7.36
C MET A 269 -9.68 49.14 8.87
N THR A 270 -10.12 47.97 9.33
CA THR A 270 -10.18 47.64 10.76
C THR A 270 -8.79 47.59 11.39
N LEU A 271 -7.82 46.95 10.73
CA LEU A 271 -6.42 46.92 11.19
C LEU A 271 -5.82 48.32 11.26
N MET A 272 -6.00 49.13 10.22
CA MET A 272 -5.51 50.51 10.17
C MET A 272 -6.12 51.38 11.27
N LYS A 273 -7.44 51.31 11.48
CA LYS A 273 -8.12 52.02 12.58
C LYS A 273 -7.60 51.63 13.95
N ASN A 274 -7.23 50.36 14.15
CA ASN A 274 -6.68 49.89 15.43
C ASN A 274 -5.24 50.33 15.68
N LEU A 275 -4.47 50.56 14.62
CA LEU A 275 -3.10 51.05 14.68
C LEU A 275 -3.03 52.57 14.91
N GLU A 276 -4.06 53.33 14.49
CA GLU A 276 -4.07 54.79 14.57
C GLU A 276 -4.75 55.27 15.87
N ALA A 277 -3.94 55.76 16.83
CA ALA A 277 -4.42 56.13 18.17
C ALA A 277 -5.53 57.20 18.18
N SER A 278 -5.49 58.15 17.24
CA SER A 278 -6.48 59.23 17.10
C SER A 278 -7.89 58.76 16.72
N TRP A 279 -8.03 57.53 16.23
CA TRP A 279 -9.32 56.95 15.86
C TRP A 279 -9.95 56.13 16.97
N LYS A 280 -9.19 55.77 18.01
CA LYS A 280 -9.72 55.10 19.21
C LYS A 280 -10.53 56.03 20.10
N GLU A 281 -10.19 57.33 20.13
CA GLU A 281 -10.83 58.32 21.02
C GLU A 281 -12.20 58.84 20.55
N LYS A 282 -12.68 58.43 19.36
CA LYS A 282 -13.99 58.86 18.81
C LYS A 282 -15.12 57.83 18.92
N THR A 283 -14.98 56.87 19.82
CA THR A 283 -16.05 55.92 20.19
C THR A 283 -16.22 55.93 21.69
#